data_AF-G0NJ36-F1
#
_entry.id   AF-G0NJ36-F1
#
_cell.length_a   1.000
_cell.length_b   1.000
_cell.length_c   1.000
_cell.angle_alpha   90.00
_cell.angle_beta   90.00
_cell.angle_gamma   90.00
#
_symmetry.space_group_name_H-M   'P 1'
#
loop_
_entity.id
_entity.type
_entity.pdbx_description
1 polymer ?
#
loop_
_entity_poly.entity_id
_entity_poly.type
_entity_poly.pdbx_seq_one_letter_code
_entity_poly.pdbx_strand_id
1 'polypeptide(L)'
;MDFCSIPALASSKDVQKLDLGYCGNTKWFLGVDNRKSDKLLISLTCEPAQSCLAHMTNWAVNADVTVRFVNQKSHEKSLTASEFDVQFDRKDKEGHNWKHTFEKVTMNEKSGFYMNGTAMFQVHIGITKVEELYSGDFVDLSVPREGESDMVLVVGDKKLHVSKQILSINSPFFQALFNGSFNESGMSEIPINNVDLNAFHIFLQYIYMAPIEICEENVSQLLLMGDQFVVKKLKRECENFLLRKDINQEDAMELAIFHSLDRVLCHKIKDKSVEELTIWRSLGKPLPPNAKELLDKILVDVPEPEKKEEPKPEEAPVESESSTSTESTEVSSTSSSSTTGTDSDA
;
A
#
# COMPACT_ATOMS: atom_id res chain seq x y z
N MET A 1 -2.00 12.09 3.36
CA MET A 1 -2.31 13.45 3.87
C MET A 1 -2.35 13.27 5.36
N ASP A 2 -1.22 13.44 6.04
CA ASP A 2 -1.03 12.84 7.36
C ASP A 2 -0.59 13.89 8.39
N PHE A 3 -1.34 13.93 9.50
CA PHE A 3 -0.96 14.69 10.68
C PHE A 3 -0.01 13.85 11.51
N CYS A 4 1.12 14.44 11.93
CA CYS A 4 2.09 13.75 12.75
C CYS A 4 2.28 14.49 14.07
N SER A 5 2.07 13.80 15.18
CA SER A 5 2.20 14.36 16.52
C SER A 5 3.52 13.91 17.14
N ILE A 6 4.26 14.86 17.71
CA ILE A 6 5.52 14.56 18.40
C ILE A 6 5.30 14.73 19.91
N PRO A 7 5.33 13.64 20.69
CA PRO A 7 5.31 13.72 22.14
C PRO A 7 6.66 14.18 22.71
N ALA A 8 6.62 14.82 23.88
CA ALA A 8 7.78 15.10 24.74
C ALA A 8 8.86 16.09 24.20
N LEU A 9 8.47 17.06 23.37
CA LEU A 9 9.38 18.11 22.85
C LEU A 9 9.90 19.09 23.91
N ALA A 10 9.23 19.27 25.06
CA ALA A 10 9.60 20.30 26.04
C ALA A 10 10.85 19.98 26.87
N SER A 11 11.34 18.72 26.90
CA SER A 11 12.47 18.32 27.77
C SER A 11 13.56 17.49 27.07
N SER A 12 13.49 17.31 25.75
CA SER A 12 14.48 16.52 25.03
C SER A 12 15.79 17.28 24.82
N LYS A 13 16.91 16.69 25.26
CA LYS A 13 18.26 17.18 24.95
C LYS A 13 18.76 16.73 23.57
N ASP A 14 18.02 15.84 22.93
CA ASP A 14 18.37 15.24 21.64
C ASP A 14 17.42 15.68 20.53
N VAL A 15 17.94 15.65 19.30
CA VAL A 15 17.15 15.83 18.08
C VAL A 15 16.16 14.67 17.98
N GLN A 16 14.88 14.97 17.89
CA GLN A 16 13.85 13.95 17.72
C GLN A 16 13.66 13.67 16.24
N LYS A 17 13.76 12.40 15.83
CA LYS A 17 13.48 11.94 14.47
C LYS A 17 12.16 11.17 14.48
N LEU A 18 11.16 11.69 13.77
CA LEU A 18 9.85 11.07 13.62
C LEU A 18 9.75 10.40 12.26
N ASP A 19 9.34 9.14 12.24
CA ASP A 19 8.99 8.41 11.02
C ASP A 19 7.64 8.92 10.48
N LEU A 20 7.65 9.46 9.27
CA LEU A 20 6.45 9.94 8.58
C LEU A 20 5.84 8.85 7.67
N GLY A 21 6.47 7.68 7.59
CA GLY A 21 6.10 6.62 6.67
C GLY A 21 6.63 6.85 5.26
N TYR A 22 5.93 6.26 4.30
CA TYR A 22 6.33 6.25 2.89
C TYR A 22 5.53 7.24 2.06
N CYS A 23 6.23 7.91 1.14
CA CYS A 23 5.62 8.60 0.01
C CYS A 23 6.26 8.03 -1.26
N GLY A 24 5.49 7.27 -2.05
CA GLY A 24 6.07 6.45 -3.11
C GLY A 24 7.05 5.40 -2.55
N ASN A 25 8.22 5.28 -3.17
CA ASN A 25 9.27 4.32 -2.78
C ASN A 25 10.29 4.89 -1.79
N THR A 26 10.02 6.07 -1.22
CA THR A 26 10.91 6.72 -0.27
C THR A 26 10.27 6.87 1.09
N LYS A 27 11.08 6.61 2.11
CA LYS A 27 10.75 6.75 3.52
C LYS A 27 11.14 8.14 3.99
N TRP A 28 10.26 8.78 4.73
CA TRP A 28 10.43 10.18 5.13
C TRP A 28 10.50 10.33 6.64
N PHE A 29 11.34 11.26 7.08
CA PHE A 29 11.49 11.56 8.50
C PHE A 29 11.45 13.06 8.76
N LEU A 30 10.75 13.45 9.83
CA LEU A 30 10.79 14.80 10.38
C LEU A 30 11.76 14.83 11.57
N GLY A 31 12.86 15.55 11.40
CA GLY A 31 13.76 15.92 12.48
C GLY A 31 13.29 17.19 13.16
N VAL A 32 13.27 17.21 14.50
CA VAL A 32 12.91 18.38 15.31
C VAL A 32 13.97 18.62 16.38
N ASP A 33 14.57 19.80 16.37
CA ASP A 33 15.57 20.26 17.31
C ASP A 33 15.11 21.56 17.99
N ASN A 34 14.81 21.45 19.27
CA ASN A 34 14.34 22.52 20.16
C ASN A 34 15.38 22.88 21.24
N ARG A 35 16.67 22.59 21.03
CA ARG A 35 17.70 22.83 22.06
C ARG A 35 17.94 24.32 22.33
N LYS A 36 17.60 25.20 21.39
CA LYS A 36 17.68 26.66 21.57
C LYS A 36 16.32 27.17 22.01
N SER A 37 16.28 27.88 23.14
CA SER A 37 15.04 28.26 23.84
C SER A 37 14.06 29.12 23.03
N ASP A 38 14.53 29.79 21.98
CA ASP A 38 13.75 30.70 21.13
C ASP A 38 13.70 30.27 19.65
N LYS A 39 14.19 29.06 19.32
CA LYS A 39 14.27 28.55 17.96
C LYS A 39 13.86 27.09 17.89
N LEU A 40 13.07 26.78 16.87
CA LEU A 40 12.75 25.41 16.52
C LEU A 40 13.31 25.10 15.14
N LEU A 41 14.37 24.31 15.10
CA LEU A 41 14.91 23.78 13.85
C LEU A 41 14.13 22.52 13.47
N ILE A 42 13.61 22.49 12.26
CA ILE A 42 13.03 21.32 11.64
C ILE A 42 13.83 20.92 10.42
N SER A 43 13.87 19.62 10.13
CA SER A 43 14.49 19.08 8.94
C SER A 43 13.64 17.96 8.37
N LEU A 44 13.55 17.88 7.05
CA LEU A 44 13.03 16.68 6.39
C LEU A 44 14.19 15.88 5.85
N THR A 45 14.10 14.57 6.03
CA THR A 45 15.02 13.60 5.46
C THR A 45 14.22 12.62 4.63
N CYS A 46 14.76 12.30 3.46
CA CYS A 46 14.28 11.24 2.59
C CYS A 46 15.35 10.14 2.58
N GLU A 47 14.94 8.90 2.77
CA GLU A 47 15.76 7.71 2.59
C GLU A 47 15.03 6.80 1.60
N PRO A 48 15.68 6.28 0.55
CA PRO A 48 15.13 5.19 -0.24
C PRO A 48 14.73 4.03 0.68
N ALA A 49 13.72 3.25 0.31
CA ALA A 49 13.42 2.00 1.00
C ALA A 49 14.70 1.18 1.19
N GLN A 50 14.81 0.45 2.31
CA GLN A 50 16.02 -0.31 2.66
C GLN A 50 16.43 -1.30 1.55
N SER A 51 15.44 -1.73 0.78
CA SER A 51 15.53 -2.54 -0.43
C SER A 51 16.42 -1.94 -1.51
N CYS A 52 16.45 -0.61 -1.56
CA CYS A 52 17.14 0.21 -2.53
C CYS A 52 18.54 0.63 -2.04
N LEU A 53 18.80 0.58 -0.74
CA LEU A 53 19.99 1.21 -0.12
C LEU A 53 21.30 0.45 -0.35
N ALA A 54 21.27 -0.86 -0.62
CA ALA A 54 22.50 -1.66 -0.74
C ALA A 54 23.36 -1.29 -1.98
N HIS A 55 22.76 -0.67 -3.01
CA HIS A 55 23.41 -0.44 -4.31
C HIS A 55 23.30 1.00 -4.85
N MET A 56 22.54 1.90 -4.21
CA MET A 56 22.25 3.23 -4.76
C MET A 56 23.01 4.34 -4.02
N THR A 57 24.06 4.88 -4.64
CA THR A 57 24.81 6.05 -4.11
C THR A 57 24.41 7.38 -4.74
N ASN A 58 23.75 7.38 -5.89
CA ASN A 58 23.52 8.57 -6.71
C ASN A 58 22.04 8.97 -6.85
N TRP A 59 21.14 8.37 -6.07
CA TRP A 59 19.72 8.70 -6.12
C TRP A 59 19.45 10.16 -5.74
N ALA A 60 18.43 10.74 -6.36
CA ALA A 60 17.85 12.02 -5.98
C ALA A 60 16.31 12.00 -6.11
N VAL A 61 15.62 12.69 -5.21
CA VAL A 61 14.16 12.91 -5.25
C VAL A 61 13.90 14.39 -5.15
N ASN A 62 13.21 14.96 -6.13
CA ASN A 62 12.68 16.30 -5.98
C ASN A 62 11.27 16.25 -5.42
N ALA A 63 10.98 17.10 -4.44
CA ALA A 63 9.67 17.20 -3.85
C ALA A 63 9.31 18.63 -3.45
N ASP A 64 8.03 18.95 -3.59
CA ASP A 64 7.41 20.09 -2.95
C ASP A 64 7.12 19.74 -1.49
N VAL A 65 7.64 20.56 -0.58
CA VAL A 65 7.51 20.33 0.86
C VAL A 65 6.73 21.46 1.51
N THR A 66 5.83 21.10 2.41
CA THR A 66 5.16 22.05 3.29
C THR A 66 5.07 21.45 4.68
N VAL A 67 5.76 22.06 5.64
CA VAL A 67 5.67 21.70 7.06
C VAL A 67 5.00 22.83 7.81
N ARG A 68 3.89 22.50 8.45
CA ARG A 68 3.14 23.42 9.27
C ARG A 68 3.25 23.03 10.73
N PHE A 69 3.81 23.93 11.52
CA PHE A 69 3.83 23.81 12.97
C PHE A 69 2.53 24.36 13.55
N VAL A 70 1.69 23.46 14.03
CA VAL A 70 0.29 23.76 14.35
C VAL A 70 0.19 24.42 15.73
N ASN A 71 -0.39 25.61 15.76
CA ASN A 71 -0.81 26.22 17.01
C ASN A 71 -2.18 25.64 17.40
N GLN A 72 -2.20 24.83 18.45
CA GLN A 72 -3.35 24.07 18.90
C GLN A 72 -4.45 24.93 19.56
N LYS A 73 -4.17 26.21 19.84
CA LYS A 73 -5.15 27.17 20.38
C LYS A 73 -5.76 28.07 19.31
N SER A 74 -5.00 28.38 18.26
CA SER A 74 -5.41 29.31 17.20
C SER A 74 -4.76 28.92 15.89
N HIS A 75 -5.55 28.33 15.00
CA HIS A 75 -5.09 27.84 13.71
C HIS A 75 -4.34 28.90 12.88
N GLU A 76 -4.77 30.17 12.94
CA GLU A 76 -4.16 31.32 12.26
C GLU A 76 -2.76 31.66 12.77
N LYS A 77 -2.43 31.30 14.02
CA LYS A 77 -1.09 31.49 14.60
C LYS A 77 -0.12 30.38 14.23
N SER A 78 -0.55 29.37 13.47
CA SER A 78 0.34 28.29 13.03
C SER A 78 1.43 28.82 12.11
N LEU A 79 2.64 28.28 12.22
CA LEU A 79 3.75 28.66 11.37
C LEU A 79 3.86 27.65 10.23
N THR A 80 4.11 28.14 9.02
CA THR A 80 4.22 27.28 7.83
C THR A 80 5.53 27.60 7.12
N ALA A 81 6.26 26.55 6.78
CA ALA A 81 7.43 26.61 5.94
C ALA A 81 7.16 25.75 4.71
N SER A 82 7.33 26.35 3.54
CA SER A 82 7.10 25.68 2.26
C SER A 82 8.28 25.96 1.33
N GLU A 83 8.65 24.95 0.56
CA GLU A 83 9.67 25.07 -0.48
C GLU A 83 9.29 24.12 -1.61
N PHE A 84 9.52 24.56 -2.85
CA PHE A 84 9.12 23.85 -4.04
C PHE A 84 10.37 23.27 -4.73
N ASP A 85 10.21 22.09 -5.32
CA ASP A 85 11.25 21.40 -6.08
C ASP A 85 12.56 21.18 -5.28
N VAL A 86 12.45 20.82 -4.00
CA VAL A 86 13.61 20.53 -3.15
C VAL A 86 14.18 19.17 -3.52
N GLN A 87 15.44 19.13 -3.95
CA GLN A 87 16.15 17.89 -4.25
C GLN A 87 16.68 17.23 -2.97
N PHE A 88 16.31 15.98 -2.74
CA PHE A 88 16.82 15.12 -1.69
C PHE A 88 17.76 14.07 -2.28
N ASP A 89 19.01 14.00 -1.83
CA ASP A 89 20.01 13.01 -2.25
C ASP A 89 20.94 12.59 -1.10
N ARG A 90 21.89 11.68 -1.37
CA ARG A 90 22.86 11.17 -0.38
C ARG A 90 24.13 12.03 -0.22
N LYS A 91 24.29 13.18 -0.92
CA LYS A 91 25.56 13.93 -0.93
C LYS A 91 26.00 14.38 0.47
N ASP A 92 25.04 14.68 1.34
CA ASP A 92 25.30 15.09 2.73
C ASP A 92 25.42 13.91 3.71
N LYS A 93 25.60 12.68 3.22
CA LYS A 93 25.70 11.40 3.97
C LYS A 93 24.46 10.98 4.75
N GLU A 94 23.52 11.89 5.00
CA GLU A 94 22.35 11.67 5.85
C GLU A 94 21.01 11.95 5.14
N GLY A 95 20.99 12.28 3.84
CA GLY A 95 19.74 12.54 3.10
C GLY A 95 19.06 13.88 3.42
N HIS A 96 19.69 14.72 4.26
CA HIS A 96 19.15 15.99 4.73
C HIS A 96 19.25 17.08 3.67
N ASN A 97 18.15 17.39 3.00
CA ASN A 97 18.18 18.44 1.97
C ASN A 97 17.16 19.55 2.20
N TRP A 98 16.35 19.44 3.24
CA TRP A 98 15.46 20.51 3.65
C TRP A 98 15.58 20.79 5.15
N LYS A 99 15.83 22.05 5.49
CA LYS A 99 15.90 22.54 6.88
C LYS A 99 15.22 23.90 6.97
N HIS A 100 14.47 24.11 8.04
CA HIS A 100 13.87 25.39 8.33
C HIS A 100 13.96 25.71 9.82
N THR A 101 14.18 26.97 10.18
CA THR A 101 14.18 27.41 11.58
C THR A 101 13.01 28.35 11.81
N PHE A 102 12.07 27.94 12.66
CA PHE A 102 11.08 28.87 13.18
C PHE A 102 11.70 29.67 14.32
N GLU A 103 11.88 30.97 14.08
CA GLU A 103 12.41 31.93 15.05
C GLU A 103 11.31 32.40 16.00
N LYS A 104 11.69 32.82 17.20
CA LYS A 104 10.79 33.36 18.23
C LYS A 104 9.69 32.38 18.64
N VAL A 105 9.99 31.09 18.60
CA VAL A 105 9.10 30.01 19.05
C VAL A 105 9.43 29.66 20.49
N THR A 106 8.41 29.55 21.34
CA THR A 106 8.58 29.06 22.72
C THR A 106 7.74 27.82 22.95
N MET A 107 8.37 26.73 23.41
CA MET A 107 7.71 25.47 23.72
C MET A 107 7.10 25.46 25.12
N ASN A 108 5.96 26.13 25.27
CA ASN A 108 5.17 26.10 26.49
C ASN A 108 3.67 26.15 26.18
N GLU A 109 2.84 25.81 27.15
CA GLU A 109 1.38 25.78 26.96
C GLU A 109 0.78 27.17 26.68
N LYS A 110 1.43 28.26 27.10
CA LYS A 110 0.93 29.61 26.84
C LYS A 110 1.03 29.98 25.36
N SER A 111 2.06 29.50 24.65
CA SER A 111 2.25 29.79 23.22
C SER A 111 1.20 29.09 22.34
N GLY A 112 0.64 27.97 22.79
CA GLY A 112 -0.32 27.16 22.05
C GLY A 112 0.31 26.18 21.07
N PHE A 113 1.63 26.23 20.88
CA PHE A 113 2.36 25.30 20.02
C PHE A 113 2.70 23.97 20.69
N TYR A 114 2.72 23.96 22.03
CA TYR A 114 2.96 22.78 22.84
C TYR A 114 1.83 22.66 23.86
N MET A 115 1.05 21.58 23.82
CA MET A 115 -0.11 21.36 24.70
C MET A 115 -0.14 19.90 25.14
N ASN A 116 -0.47 19.65 26.41
CA ASN A 116 -0.61 18.27 26.93
C ASN A 116 0.61 17.38 26.66
N GLY A 117 1.81 17.97 26.67
CA GLY A 117 3.04 17.24 26.40
C GLY A 117 3.36 16.98 24.92
N THR A 118 2.58 17.54 23.98
CA THR A 118 2.74 17.28 22.54
C THR A 118 2.87 18.56 21.73
N ALA A 119 3.64 18.48 20.64
CA ALA A 119 3.64 19.48 19.59
C ALA A 119 3.14 18.82 18.29
N MET A 120 2.35 19.55 17.51
CA MET A 120 1.70 19.01 16.31
C MET A 120 2.31 19.58 15.04
N PHE A 121 2.61 18.72 14.09
CA PHE A 121 3.05 19.08 12.76
C PHE A 121 2.11 18.50 11.71
N GLN A 122 1.85 19.28 10.68
CA GLN A 122 1.18 18.83 9.47
C GLN A 122 2.21 18.88 8.34
N VAL A 123 2.52 17.73 7.75
CA VAL A 123 3.55 17.60 6.72
C VAL A 123 2.90 17.20 5.41
N HIS A 124 3.20 17.96 4.36
CA HIS A 124 2.83 17.62 2.99
C HIS A 124 4.11 17.48 2.16
N ILE A 125 4.20 16.36 1.46
CA ILE A 125 5.30 16.02 0.55
C ILE A 125 4.64 15.66 -0.77
N GLY A 126 4.95 16.42 -1.82
CA GLY A 126 4.55 16.15 -3.19
C GLY A 126 5.78 15.81 -4.01
N ILE A 127 6.02 14.52 -4.27
CA ILE A 127 7.16 14.11 -5.12
C ILE A 127 6.91 14.58 -6.55
N THR A 128 7.84 15.39 -7.07
CA THR A 128 7.77 15.96 -8.42
C THR A 128 8.64 15.21 -9.40
N LYS A 129 9.80 14.70 -8.96
CA LYS A 129 10.76 13.97 -9.79
C LYS A 129 11.54 12.96 -8.96
N VAL A 130 11.92 11.84 -9.57
CA VAL A 130 12.84 10.86 -8.99
C VAL A 130 13.92 10.56 -10.02
N GLU A 131 15.17 10.74 -9.65
CA GLU A 131 16.36 10.47 -10.47
C GLU A 131 17.18 9.37 -9.80
N GLU A 132 17.66 8.38 -10.55
CA GLU A 132 18.66 7.38 -10.09
C GLU A 132 18.34 6.65 -8.78
N LEU A 133 17.11 6.76 -8.26
CA LEU A 133 16.51 5.94 -7.20
C LEU A 133 15.98 4.61 -7.76
N TYR A 134 16.07 4.48 -9.08
CA TYR A 134 16.07 3.22 -9.79
C TYR A 134 17.54 2.85 -9.94
N SER A 135 17.99 1.82 -9.23
CA SER A 135 19.30 1.22 -9.48
C SER A 135 19.40 0.91 -10.97
N GLY A 136 20.62 0.87 -11.53
CA GLY A 136 20.84 0.32 -12.88
C GLY A 136 20.28 -1.11 -13.08
N ASP A 137 19.82 -1.76 -12.01
CA ASP A 137 19.13 -3.05 -12.02
C ASP A 137 17.58 -2.96 -12.07
N PHE A 138 16.97 -1.77 -11.96
CA PHE A 138 15.52 -1.56 -12.11
C PHE A 138 15.19 -1.18 -13.56
N VAL A 139 14.14 -1.76 -14.10
CA VAL A 139 13.72 -1.53 -15.49
C VAL A 139 12.69 -0.42 -15.51
N ASP A 140 12.98 0.71 -16.17
CA ASP A 140 11.93 1.71 -16.44
C ASP A 140 10.95 1.14 -17.47
N LEU A 141 9.79 0.71 -16.99
CA LEU A 141 8.69 0.17 -17.78
C LEU A 141 7.72 1.27 -18.23
N SER A 142 7.90 2.53 -17.83
CA SER A 142 6.99 3.62 -18.23
C SER A 142 7.24 4.09 -19.67
N VAL A 143 8.38 3.73 -20.24
CA VAL A 143 8.80 4.08 -21.59
C VAL A 143 9.08 2.82 -22.43
N PRO A 144 8.83 2.84 -23.75
CA PRO A 144 9.22 1.74 -24.62
C PRO A 144 10.75 1.59 -24.66
N ARG A 145 11.24 0.35 -24.61
CA ARG A 145 12.65 0.03 -24.85
C ARG A 145 12.79 -0.71 -26.18
N GLU A 146 13.48 -0.08 -27.14
CA GLU A 146 13.66 -0.65 -28.47
C GLU A 146 14.32 -2.04 -28.41
N GLY A 147 13.68 -3.02 -29.04
CA GLY A 147 14.17 -4.41 -29.07
C GLY A 147 13.96 -5.20 -27.77
N GLU A 148 13.46 -4.58 -26.70
CA GLU A 148 13.24 -5.23 -25.41
C GLU A 148 11.76 -5.26 -24.98
N SER A 149 10.96 -4.29 -25.43
CA SER A 149 9.52 -4.23 -25.15
C SER A 149 8.68 -4.54 -26.40
N ASP A 150 7.79 -5.53 -26.31
CA ASP A 150 6.92 -5.98 -27.40
C ASP A 150 5.43 -6.09 -27.00
N MET A 151 5.08 -5.61 -25.80
CA MET A 151 3.72 -5.55 -25.27
C MET A 151 3.55 -4.38 -24.29
N VAL A 152 2.32 -3.85 -24.20
CA VAL A 152 1.94 -2.84 -23.21
C VAL A 152 0.86 -3.40 -22.29
N LEU A 153 1.13 -3.39 -20.98
CA LEU A 153 0.14 -3.67 -19.96
C LEU A 153 -0.44 -2.35 -19.44
N VAL A 154 -1.76 -2.28 -19.29
CA VAL A 154 -2.46 -1.07 -18.84
C VAL A 154 -3.06 -1.31 -17.46
N VAL A 155 -2.63 -0.54 -16.46
CA VAL A 155 -3.16 -0.57 -15.10
C VAL A 155 -3.73 0.80 -14.78
N GLY A 156 -5.06 0.89 -14.72
CA GLY A 156 -5.75 2.18 -14.63
C GLY A 156 -5.45 3.05 -15.86
N ASP A 157 -4.84 4.21 -15.66
CA ASP A 157 -4.43 5.14 -16.70
C ASP A 157 -2.95 4.99 -17.11
N LYS A 158 -2.21 4.07 -16.46
CA LYS A 158 -0.76 3.91 -16.67
C LYS A 158 -0.45 2.78 -17.65
N LYS A 159 0.50 3.07 -18.53
CA LYS A 159 1.05 2.12 -19.51
C LYS A 159 2.40 1.61 -19.03
N LEU A 160 2.56 0.29 -19.09
CA LEU A 160 3.79 -0.41 -18.71
C LEU A 160 4.27 -1.23 -19.91
N HIS A 161 5.41 -0.84 -20.47
CA HIS A 161 6.05 -1.45 -21.63
C HIS A 161 6.89 -2.64 -21.19
N VAL A 162 6.50 -3.84 -21.63
CA VAL A 162 7.05 -5.11 -21.15
C VAL A 162 7.43 -6.05 -22.31
N SER A 163 8.12 -7.13 -21.96
CA SER A 163 8.50 -8.23 -22.83
C SER A 163 7.59 -9.43 -22.57
N LYS A 164 6.86 -9.88 -23.60
CA LYS A 164 6.04 -11.08 -23.55
C LYS A 164 6.86 -12.30 -23.14
N GLN A 165 8.09 -12.41 -23.67
CA GLN A 165 8.97 -13.53 -23.42
C GLN A 165 9.39 -13.60 -21.95
N ILE A 166 9.86 -12.50 -21.37
CA ILE A 166 10.31 -12.45 -19.96
C ILE A 166 9.15 -12.81 -19.03
N LEU A 167 7.98 -12.20 -19.23
CA LEU A 167 6.79 -12.48 -18.44
C LEU A 167 6.34 -13.95 -18.58
N SER A 168 6.31 -14.48 -19.80
CA SER A 168 5.89 -15.87 -20.06
C SER A 168 6.80 -16.91 -19.41
N ILE A 169 8.11 -16.67 -19.39
CA ILE A 169 9.08 -17.59 -18.77
C ILE A 169 8.86 -17.67 -17.25
N ASN A 170 8.52 -16.54 -16.62
CA ASN A 170 8.43 -16.44 -15.17
C ASN A 170 7.01 -16.63 -14.61
N SER A 171 5.98 -16.57 -15.46
CA SER A 171 4.58 -16.64 -15.06
C SER A 171 3.77 -17.50 -16.04
N PRO A 172 3.24 -18.66 -15.58
CA PRO A 172 2.30 -19.46 -16.35
C PRO A 172 1.04 -18.68 -16.76
N PHE A 173 0.60 -17.73 -15.93
CA PHE A 173 -0.51 -16.84 -16.28
C PHE A 173 -0.19 -16.02 -17.54
N PHE A 174 0.94 -15.31 -17.55
CA PHE A 174 1.32 -14.50 -18.72
C PHE A 174 1.64 -15.36 -19.94
N GLN A 175 2.20 -16.56 -19.75
CA GLN A 175 2.39 -17.51 -20.83
C GLN A 175 1.05 -17.88 -21.50
N ALA A 176 0.02 -18.15 -20.71
CA ALA A 176 -1.32 -18.44 -21.21
C ALA A 176 -1.98 -17.20 -21.83
N LEU A 177 -1.81 -16.02 -21.22
CA LEU A 177 -2.36 -14.76 -21.72
C LEU A 177 -1.82 -14.41 -23.12
N PHE A 178 -0.52 -14.55 -23.35
CA PHE A 178 0.11 -14.14 -24.61
C PHE A 178 0.08 -15.21 -25.69
N ASN A 179 0.14 -16.50 -25.33
CA ASN A 179 0.20 -17.60 -26.31
C ASN A 179 -1.11 -18.39 -26.43
N GLY A 180 -2.11 -18.06 -25.60
CA GLY A 180 -3.43 -18.69 -25.63
C GLY A 180 -4.36 -18.12 -26.70
N SER A 181 -5.52 -18.75 -26.83
CA SER A 181 -6.60 -18.33 -27.72
C SER A 181 -7.56 -17.33 -27.05
N PHE A 182 -7.03 -16.46 -26.20
CA PHE A 182 -7.79 -15.38 -25.56
C PHE A 182 -7.93 -14.19 -26.51
N ASN A 183 -8.98 -13.38 -26.38
CA ASN A 183 -9.17 -12.21 -27.24
C ASN A 183 -8.03 -11.19 -27.06
N GLU A 184 -7.42 -11.19 -25.87
CA GLU A 184 -6.33 -10.33 -25.44
C GLU A 184 -5.01 -10.66 -26.14
N SER A 185 -4.80 -11.89 -26.63
CA SER A 185 -3.51 -12.30 -27.22
C SER A 185 -3.18 -11.55 -28.52
N GLY A 186 -4.20 -11.03 -29.22
CA GLY A 186 -4.06 -10.19 -30.39
C GLY A 186 -4.04 -8.68 -30.14
N MET A 187 -4.21 -8.23 -28.89
CA MET A 187 -4.23 -6.79 -28.56
C MET A 187 -2.82 -6.20 -28.53
N SER A 188 -2.69 -4.92 -28.89
CA SER A 188 -1.45 -4.16 -28.73
C SER A 188 -1.26 -3.66 -27.30
N GLU A 189 -2.35 -3.49 -26.55
CA GLU A 189 -2.38 -3.09 -25.16
C GLU A 189 -3.34 -3.99 -24.40
N ILE A 190 -2.91 -4.56 -23.27
CA ILE A 190 -3.72 -5.49 -22.48
C ILE A 190 -4.03 -4.87 -21.12
N PRO A 191 -5.31 -4.66 -20.76
CA PRO A 191 -5.68 -4.16 -19.45
C PRO A 191 -5.45 -5.23 -18.37
N ILE A 192 -4.81 -4.83 -17.28
CA ILE A 192 -4.66 -5.63 -16.06
C ILE A 192 -5.51 -4.98 -14.96
N ASN A 193 -6.60 -5.67 -14.62
CA ASN A 193 -7.58 -5.19 -13.65
C ASN A 193 -7.34 -5.80 -12.26
N ASN A 194 -7.94 -5.18 -11.24
CA ASN A 194 -7.93 -5.66 -9.85
C ASN A 194 -6.52 -5.78 -9.24
N VAL A 195 -5.60 -4.90 -9.64
CA VAL A 195 -4.26 -4.79 -9.03
C VAL A 195 -4.00 -3.36 -8.59
N ASP A 196 -3.28 -3.20 -7.48
CA ASP A 196 -2.68 -1.92 -7.13
C ASP A 196 -1.48 -1.66 -8.07
N LEU A 197 -1.39 -0.44 -8.60
CA LEU A 197 -0.35 -0.08 -9.57
C LEU A 197 1.06 -0.23 -8.99
N ASN A 198 1.28 0.20 -7.74
CA ASN A 198 2.60 0.17 -7.12
C ASN A 198 3.01 -1.27 -6.81
N ALA A 199 2.10 -2.07 -6.25
CA ALA A 199 2.31 -3.49 -6.02
C ALA A 199 2.62 -4.25 -7.33
N PHE A 200 1.86 -3.97 -8.39
CA PHE A 200 2.07 -4.58 -9.69
C PHE A 200 3.41 -4.16 -10.31
N HIS A 201 3.81 -2.90 -10.15
CA HIS A 201 5.12 -2.43 -10.58
C HIS A 201 6.25 -3.18 -9.86
N ILE A 202 6.22 -3.30 -8.53
CA ILE A 202 7.23 -4.06 -7.76
C ILE A 202 7.26 -5.53 -8.21
N PHE A 203 6.09 -6.13 -8.46
CA PHE A 203 5.98 -7.47 -9.01
C PHE A 203 6.66 -7.59 -10.39
N LEU A 204 6.46 -6.63 -11.30
CA LEU A 204 7.15 -6.65 -12.60
C LEU A 204 8.67 -6.51 -12.43
N GLN A 205 9.13 -5.64 -11.52
CA GLN A 205 10.56 -5.49 -11.24
C GLN A 205 11.17 -6.82 -10.77
N TYR A 206 10.46 -7.57 -9.91
CA TYR A 206 10.86 -8.93 -9.54
C TYR A 206 11.01 -9.87 -10.75
N ILE A 207 10.05 -9.84 -11.67
CA ILE A 207 10.06 -10.68 -12.89
C ILE A 207 11.24 -10.32 -13.80
N TYR A 208 11.59 -9.05 -13.87
CA TYR A 208 12.77 -8.55 -14.56
C TYR A 208 14.07 -8.76 -13.80
N MET A 209 14.05 -9.52 -12.70
CA MET A 209 15.20 -9.85 -11.88
C MET A 209 15.88 -8.62 -11.24
N ALA A 210 15.13 -7.52 -11.11
CA ALA A 210 15.58 -6.38 -10.34
C ALA A 210 15.70 -6.77 -8.85
N PRO A 211 16.67 -6.22 -8.12
CA PRO A 211 16.82 -6.45 -6.69
C PRO A 211 15.64 -5.83 -5.95
N ILE A 212 14.67 -6.66 -5.55
CA ILE A 212 13.60 -6.27 -4.63
C ILE A 212 13.86 -6.87 -3.25
N GLU A 213 13.54 -6.11 -2.21
CA GLU A 213 13.48 -6.64 -0.84
C GLU A 213 12.02 -6.79 -0.45
N ILE A 214 11.71 -7.94 0.12
CA ILE A 214 10.41 -8.22 0.73
C ILE A 214 10.45 -7.69 2.15
N CYS A 215 9.48 -6.85 2.52
CA CYS A 215 9.34 -6.20 3.82
C CYS A 215 7.88 -6.27 4.32
N GLU A 216 7.64 -5.81 5.54
CA GLU A 216 6.31 -5.90 6.18
C GLU A 216 5.25 -5.12 5.39
N GLU A 217 5.65 -4.02 4.74
CA GLU A 217 4.78 -3.14 3.98
C GLU A 217 4.34 -3.74 2.63
N ASN A 218 5.20 -4.55 1.99
CA ASN A 218 4.95 -5.05 0.64
C ASN A 218 4.59 -6.54 0.57
N VAL A 219 4.93 -7.34 1.59
CA VAL A 219 4.81 -8.81 1.55
C VAL A 219 3.38 -9.26 1.27
N SER A 220 2.39 -8.59 1.85
CA SER A 220 0.97 -8.95 1.66
C SER A 220 0.54 -8.80 0.20
N GLN A 221 0.91 -7.67 -0.43
CA GLN A 221 0.59 -7.43 -1.84
C GLN A 221 1.37 -8.35 -2.78
N LEU A 222 2.66 -8.61 -2.48
CA LEU A 222 3.47 -9.54 -3.27
C LEU A 222 2.96 -10.98 -3.19
N LEU A 223 2.38 -11.39 -2.06
CA LEU A 223 1.69 -12.68 -1.94
C LEU A 223 0.47 -12.76 -2.85
N LEU A 224 -0.36 -11.70 -2.91
CA LEU A 224 -1.50 -11.63 -3.84
C LEU A 224 -1.04 -11.71 -5.30
N MET A 225 -0.02 -10.93 -5.68
CA MET A 225 0.51 -10.94 -7.04
C MET A 225 1.10 -12.32 -7.39
N GLY A 226 1.84 -12.93 -6.46
CA GLY A 226 2.42 -14.26 -6.65
C GLY A 226 1.36 -15.34 -6.87
N ASP A 227 0.18 -15.21 -6.24
CA ASP A 227 -0.95 -16.11 -6.44
C ASP A 227 -1.68 -15.83 -7.76
N GLN A 228 -2.09 -14.57 -7.98
CA GLN A 228 -2.82 -14.11 -9.16
C GLN A 228 -2.06 -14.40 -10.47
N PHE A 229 -0.76 -14.14 -10.49
CA PHE A 229 0.09 -14.34 -11.66
C PHE A 229 0.88 -15.67 -11.61
N VAL A 230 0.57 -16.55 -10.66
CA VAL A 230 1.10 -17.92 -10.57
C VAL A 230 2.64 -17.97 -10.49
N VAL A 231 3.24 -17.04 -9.75
CA VAL A 231 4.70 -16.93 -9.58
C VAL A 231 5.11 -17.57 -8.26
N LYS A 232 5.26 -18.90 -8.29
CA LYS A 232 5.56 -19.73 -7.09
C LYS A 232 6.84 -19.31 -6.37
N LYS A 233 7.86 -18.85 -7.11
CA LYS A 233 9.14 -18.41 -6.54
C LYS A 233 8.96 -17.17 -5.65
N LEU A 234 8.18 -16.19 -6.11
CA LEU A 234 7.84 -15.00 -5.32
C LEU A 234 7.08 -15.38 -4.04
N LYS A 235 6.06 -16.23 -4.16
CA LYS A 235 5.29 -16.72 -3.01
C LYS A 235 6.20 -17.40 -1.98
N ARG A 236 7.13 -18.23 -2.44
CA ARG A 236 8.11 -18.93 -1.60
C ARG A 236 9.05 -17.98 -0.85
N GLU A 237 9.50 -16.91 -1.50
CA GLU A 237 10.36 -15.90 -0.89
C GLU A 237 9.58 -15.06 0.15
N CYS A 238 8.32 -14.73 -0.13
CA CYS A 238 7.42 -14.10 0.84
C CYS A 238 7.20 -14.99 2.07
N GLU A 239 6.96 -16.29 1.88
CA GLU A 239 6.86 -17.24 3.00
C GLU A 239 8.17 -17.30 3.80
N ASN A 240 9.33 -17.28 3.15
CA ASN A 240 10.62 -17.28 3.85
C ASN A 240 10.80 -16.02 4.71
N PHE A 241 10.35 -14.87 4.21
CA PHE A 241 10.33 -13.63 4.97
C PHE A 241 9.45 -13.76 6.24
N LEU A 242 8.23 -14.27 6.11
CA LEU A 242 7.30 -14.45 7.25
C LEU A 242 7.77 -15.49 8.28
N LEU A 243 8.73 -16.34 7.90
CA LEU A 243 9.35 -17.35 8.77
C LEU A 243 10.58 -16.84 9.52
N ARG A 244 11.06 -15.62 9.25
CA ARG A 244 12.18 -15.08 10.02
C ARG A 244 11.74 -14.74 11.45
N LYS A 245 12.70 -14.81 12.38
CA LYS A 245 12.47 -14.58 13.81
C LYS A 245 12.38 -13.12 14.21
N ASP A 246 12.93 -12.24 13.38
CA ASP A 246 12.97 -10.79 13.58
C ASP A 246 11.70 -10.07 13.09
N ILE A 247 10.81 -10.78 12.39
CA ILE A 247 9.49 -10.27 12.01
C ILE A 247 8.50 -10.43 13.17
N ASN A 248 7.54 -9.50 13.28
CA ASN A 248 6.45 -9.64 14.24
C ASN A 248 5.69 -10.96 14.00
N GLN A 249 5.72 -11.84 15.00
CA GLN A 249 5.19 -13.19 14.85
C GLN A 249 3.66 -13.23 14.77
N GLU A 250 2.97 -12.28 15.39
CA GLU A 250 1.50 -12.19 15.32
C GLU A 250 1.07 -11.72 13.93
N ASP A 251 1.66 -10.64 13.42
CA ASP A 251 1.37 -10.12 12.08
C ASP A 251 1.67 -11.18 11.00
N ALA A 252 2.78 -11.90 11.15
CA ALA A 252 3.14 -12.99 10.25
C ALA A 252 2.16 -14.19 10.33
N MET A 253 1.57 -14.48 11.49
CA MET A 253 0.48 -15.46 11.62
C MET A 253 -0.77 -14.99 10.90
N GLU A 254 -1.19 -13.74 11.12
CA GLU A 254 -2.40 -13.19 10.53
C GLU A 254 -2.31 -13.15 9.00
N LEU A 255 -1.18 -12.70 8.46
CA LEU A 255 -0.91 -12.75 7.02
C LEU A 255 -0.92 -14.18 6.48
N ALA A 256 -0.34 -15.14 7.21
CA ALA A 256 -0.33 -16.54 6.79
C ALA A 256 -1.73 -17.16 6.76
N ILE A 257 -2.62 -16.78 7.68
CA ILE A 257 -4.04 -17.18 7.66
C ILE A 257 -4.74 -16.54 6.46
N PHE A 258 -4.62 -15.22 6.31
CA PHE A 258 -5.28 -14.46 5.25
C PHE A 258 -4.92 -14.98 3.85
N HIS A 259 -3.64 -15.26 3.61
CA HIS A 259 -3.13 -15.77 2.33
C HIS A 259 -3.14 -17.31 2.23
N SER A 260 -3.71 -18.01 3.20
CA SER A 260 -3.78 -19.48 3.24
C SER A 260 -2.42 -20.18 3.05
N LEU A 261 -1.38 -19.69 3.75
CA LEU A 261 0.00 -20.16 3.63
C LEU A 261 0.27 -21.39 4.50
N ASP A 262 -0.10 -22.57 3.99
CA ASP A 262 0.05 -23.87 4.64
C ASP A 262 1.44 -24.06 5.28
N ARG A 263 2.50 -23.74 4.54
CA ARG A 263 3.87 -23.91 5.02
C ARG A 263 4.19 -23.03 6.22
N VAL A 264 3.81 -21.76 6.17
CA VAL A 264 4.12 -20.80 7.24
C VAL A 264 3.34 -21.17 8.50
N LEU A 265 2.06 -21.47 8.35
CA LEU A 265 1.21 -21.93 9.44
C LEU A 265 1.72 -23.24 10.05
N CYS A 266 2.07 -24.24 9.24
CA CYS A 266 2.62 -25.50 9.73
C CYS A 266 3.92 -25.32 10.52
N HIS A 267 4.75 -24.34 10.16
CA HIS A 267 5.96 -24.04 10.91
C HIS A 267 5.62 -23.39 12.24
N LYS A 268 4.80 -22.32 12.21
CA LYS A 268 4.46 -21.56 13.42
C LYS A 268 3.64 -22.40 14.42
N ILE A 269 2.73 -23.27 13.96
CA ILE A 269 1.98 -24.21 14.82
C ILE A 269 2.92 -25.11 15.62
N LYS A 270 4.05 -25.57 15.04
CA LYS A 270 5.00 -26.45 15.73
C LYS A 270 5.77 -25.76 16.86
N ASP A 271 5.87 -24.44 16.80
CA ASP A 271 6.60 -23.63 17.77
C ASP A 271 5.71 -23.10 18.90
N LYS A 272 4.41 -23.39 18.88
CA LYS A 272 3.40 -22.92 19.85
C LYS A 272 3.10 -23.97 20.93
N SER A 273 2.75 -23.50 22.13
CA SER A 273 2.33 -24.39 23.22
C SER A 273 0.91 -24.93 22.98
N VAL A 274 0.55 -26.02 23.68
CA VAL A 274 -0.80 -26.61 23.60
C VAL A 274 -1.86 -25.61 24.06
N GLU A 275 -1.57 -24.81 25.09
CA GLU A 275 -2.46 -23.76 25.60
C GLU A 275 -2.73 -22.68 24.54
N GLU A 276 -1.67 -22.19 23.87
CA GLU A 276 -1.79 -21.19 22.80
C GLU A 276 -2.61 -21.74 21.61
N LEU A 277 -2.34 -22.98 21.20
CA LEU A 277 -3.05 -23.63 20.10
C LEU A 277 -4.54 -23.90 20.43
N THR A 278 -4.85 -24.16 21.70
CA THR A 278 -6.24 -24.35 22.15
C THR A 278 -7.04 -23.04 22.03
N ILE A 279 -6.45 -21.92 22.45
CA ILE A 279 -7.03 -20.58 22.24
C ILE A 279 -7.23 -20.34 20.75
N TRP A 280 -6.23 -20.63 19.94
CA TRP A 280 -6.31 -20.41 18.50
C TRP A 280 -7.38 -21.25 17.82
N ARG A 281 -7.52 -22.54 18.18
CA ARG A 281 -8.62 -23.41 17.72
C ARG A 281 -9.99 -22.81 18.06
N SER A 282 -10.13 -22.21 19.26
CA SER A 282 -11.38 -21.58 19.69
C SER A 282 -11.77 -20.32 18.90
N LEU A 283 -10.80 -19.63 18.29
CA LEU A 283 -11.06 -18.48 17.43
C LEU A 283 -11.68 -18.88 16.08
N GLY A 284 -11.62 -20.16 15.69
CA GLY A 284 -12.27 -20.66 14.48
C GLY A 284 -11.75 -20.05 13.17
N LYS A 285 -10.52 -19.53 13.15
CA LYS A 285 -9.92 -18.93 11.94
C LYS A 285 -9.78 -20.01 10.84
N PRO A 286 -10.09 -19.71 9.57
CA PRO A 286 -10.01 -20.68 8.48
C PRO A 286 -8.55 -21.09 8.24
N LEU A 287 -8.30 -22.40 8.15
CA LEU A 287 -6.96 -22.95 7.94
C LEU A 287 -6.87 -23.76 6.64
N PRO A 288 -5.74 -23.65 5.92
CA PRO A 288 -5.48 -24.52 4.79
C PRO A 288 -5.25 -25.97 5.25
N PRO A 289 -5.41 -26.96 4.34
CA PRO A 289 -5.58 -28.36 4.72
C PRO A 289 -4.46 -28.94 5.59
N ASN A 290 -3.19 -28.66 5.27
CA ASN A 290 -2.07 -29.26 6.00
C ASN A 290 -1.93 -28.63 7.39
N ALA A 291 -2.13 -27.32 7.50
CA ALA A 291 -2.11 -26.62 8.79
C ALA A 291 -3.26 -27.08 9.69
N LYS A 292 -4.46 -27.29 9.12
CA LYS A 292 -5.61 -27.83 9.85
C LYS A 292 -5.34 -29.24 10.35
N GLU A 293 -4.90 -30.14 9.48
CA GLU A 293 -4.56 -31.51 9.85
C GLU A 293 -3.50 -31.57 10.96
N LEU A 294 -2.47 -30.71 10.87
CA LEU A 294 -1.44 -30.62 11.89
C LEU A 294 -1.99 -30.14 13.23
N LEU A 295 -2.84 -29.11 13.24
CA LEU A 295 -3.48 -28.60 14.45
C LEU A 295 -4.34 -29.68 15.11
N ASP A 296 -5.21 -30.32 14.33
CA ASP A 296 -6.11 -31.38 14.82
C ASP A 296 -5.31 -32.54 15.40
N LYS A 297 -4.18 -32.91 14.77
CA LYS A 297 -3.27 -33.95 15.25
C LYS A 297 -2.57 -33.61 16.58
N ILE A 298 -2.25 -32.33 16.82
CA ILE A 298 -1.64 -31.89 18.08
C ILE A 298 -2.68 -31.86 19.21
N LEU A 299 -3.93 -31.52 18.88
CA LEU A 299 -5.02 -31.31 19.83
C LEU A 299 -5.99 -32.51 19.92
N VAL A 300 -5.56 -33.71 19.53
CA VAL A 300 -6.41 -34.93 19.52
C VAL A 300 -7.05 -35.20 20.88
N ASP A 301 -6.31 -34.99 21.97
CA ASP A 301 -6.78 -35.25 23.33
C ASP A 301 -7.47 -34.03 23.98
N VAL A 302 -7.61 -32.92 23.25
CA VAL A 302 -8.25 -31.69 23.74
C VAL A 302 -9.66 -31.59 23.15
N PRO A 303 -10.72 -31.58 23.98
CA PRO A 303 -12.10 -31.48 23.52
C PRO A 303 -12.32 -30.26 22.62
N GLU A 304 -13.17 -30.39 21.59
CA GLU A 304 -13.57 -29.24 20.77
C GLU A 304 -14.37 -28.23 21.60
N PRO A 305 -14.11 -26.92 21.42
CA PRO A 305 -14.97 -25.90 22.01
C PRO A 305 -16.38 -26.02 21.43
N GLU A 306 -17.39 -26.04 22.30
CA GLU A 306 -18.80 -26.09 21.90
C GLU A 306 -19.10 -24.91 20.95
N LYS A 307 -19.51 -25.21 19.71
CA LYS A 307 -19.95 -24.18 18.76
C LYS A 307 -21.21 -23.51 19.32
N LYS A 308 -21.13 -22.21 19.65
CA LYS A 308 -22.34 -21.41 19.90
C LYS A 308 -23.12 -21.29 18.59
N GLU A 309 -24.30 -21.90 18.51
CA GLU A 309 -25.23 -21.68 17.40
C GLU A 309 -25.59 -20.19 17.32
N GLU A 310 -25.34 -19.58 16.17
CA GLU A 310 -25.88 -18.25 15.86
C GLU A 310 -27.42 -18.34 15.85
N PRO A 311 -28.14 -17.39 16.47
CA PRO A 311 -29.59 -17.39 16.42
C PRO A 311 -30.06 -17.25 14.98
N LYS A 312 -30.88 -18.22 14.54
CA LYS A 312 -31.55 -18.22 13.23
C LYS A 312 -32.21 -16.85 12.99
N PRO A 313 -32.05 -16.22 11.81
CA PRO A 313 -32.75 -14.99 11.51
C PRO A 313 -34.26 -15.23 11.56
N GLU A 314 -34.94 -14.43 12.37
CA GLU A 314 -36.39 -14.44 12.57
C GLU A 314 -37.06 -14.06 11.23
N GLU A 315 -37.88 -14.95 10.69
CA GLU A 315 -38.65 -14.69 9.46
C GLU A 315 -39.60 -13.51 9.71
N ALA A 316 -39.41 -12.42 8.97
CA ALA A 316 -40.31 -11.27 9.00
C ALA A 316 -41.71 -11.68 8.50
N PRO A 317 -42.80 -11.16 9.11
CA PRO A 317 -44.15 -11.55 8.73
C PRO A 317 -44.49 -11.04 7.33
N VAL A 318 -45.01 -11.95 6.50
CA VAL A 318 -45.56 -11.67 5.18
C VAL A 318 -46.81 -10.81 5.33
N GLU A 319 -46.76 -9.54 4.93
CA GLU A 319 -47.97 -8.73 4.75
C GLU A 319 -48.70 -9.19 3.49
N SER A 320 -49.96 -9.59 3.68
CA SER A 320 -50.90 -9.96 2.64
C SER A 320 -51.50 -8.71 2.00
N GLU A 321 -51.14 -8.41 0.75
CA GLU A 321 -51.92 -7.45 -0.05
C GLU A 321 -53.08 -8.17 -0.74
N SER A 322 -54.29 -7.84 -0.27
CA SER A 322 -55.56 -8.21 -0.89
C SER A 322 -55.83 -7.33 -2.11
N SER A 323 -56.15 -8.00 -3.21
CA SER A 323 -56.71 -7.47 -4.45
C SER A 323 -57.95 -6.58 -4.25
N THR A 324 -58.04 -5.46 -4.96
CA THR A 324 -59.33 -4.99 -5.52
C THR A 324 -59.12 -4.17 -6.80
N SER A 325 -59.86 -4.59 -7.82
CA SER A 325 -59.99 -4.07 -9.18
C SER A 325 -61.02 -2.93 -9.29
N THR A 326 -60.81 -2.00 -10.24
CA THR A 326 -61.79 -1.35 -11.17
C THR A 326 -61.05 -0.20 -11.87
N GLU A 327 -60.89 -0.07 -13.19
CA GLU A 327 -61.76 -0.09 -14.38
C GLU A 327 -61.79 1.31 -15.04
N SER A 328 -61.23 1.36 -16.26
CA SER A 328 -61.57 2.14 -17.46
C SER A 328 -61.88 3.65 -17.40
N THR A 329 -61.19 4.46 -18.23
CA THR A 329 -61.78 5.01 -19.48
C THR A 329 -60.76 5.71 -20.39
N GLU A 330 -61.04 5.60 -21.69
CA GLU A 330 -60.30 6.04 -22.88
C GLU A 330 -60.19 7.57 -23.05
N VAL A 331 -59.32 8.04 -23.95
CA VAL A 331 -59.66 8.75 -25.21
C VAL A 331 -58.37 9.20 -25.93
N SER A 332 -58.18 8.68 -27.16
CA SER A 332 -57.90 9.35 -28.46
C SER A 332 -57.08 10.66 -28.48
N SER A 333 -56.21 11.02 -29.45
CA SER A 333 -55.93 10.55 -30.80
C SER A 333 -54.81 11.42 -31.44
N THR A 334 -54.29 10.95 -32.58
CA THR A 334 -53.85 11.72 -33.78
C THR A 334 -52.51 12.46 -33.80
N SER A 335 -51.54 11.82 -34.49
CA SER A 335 -50.86 12.25 -35.72
C SER A 335 -50.44 13.72 -35.93
N SER A 336 -49.16 13.94 -36.25
CA SER A 336 -48.76 14.45 -37.58
C SER A 336 -47.25 14.43 -37.77
N SER A 337 -46.83 13.88 -38.90
CA SER A 337 -45.53 13.98 -39.56
C SER A 337 -45.23 15.38 -40.08
N SER A 338 -43.94 15.75 -40.11
CA SER A 338 -43.37 16.50 -41.24
C SER A 338 -41.84 16.47 -41.23
N THR A 339 -41.29 15.84 -42.26
CA THR A 339 -39.95 15.94 -42.85
C THR A 339 -39.58 17.34 -43.34
N THR A 340 -38.28 17.67 -43.35
CA THR A 340 -37.42 18.18 -44.47
C THR A 340 -36.08 18.63 -43.85
N GLY A 341 -34.90 18.12 -44.24
CA GLY A 341 -34.14 18.48 -45.46
C GLY A 341 -33.50 19.88 -45.27
N THR A 342 -32.20 20.15 -45.41
CA THR A 342 -31.18 19.67 -46.35
C THR A 342 -29.80 20.23 -45.94
N ASP A 343 -28.74 19.49 -46.27
CA ASP A 343 -27.41 19.85 -46.80
C ASP A 343 -26.85 21.27 -46.62
N SER A 344 -25.55 21.37 -46.27
CA SER A 344 -24.48 21.47 -47.29
C SER A 344 -23.08 21.76 -46.68
N ASP A 345 -22.09 21.17 -47.35
CA ASP A 345 -20.62 21.22 -47.25
C ASP A 345 -19.93 22.52 -46.79
N ALA A 346 -18.82 22.34 -46.03
CA ALA A 346 -17.46 22.77 -46.41
C ALA A 346 -16.42 22.17 -45.44
#